data_AF-A0A9E4ED64-F1
#
_entry.id   AF-A0A9E4ED64-F1
#
_cell.length_a   1.000
_cell.length_b   1.000
_cell.length_c   1.000
_cell.angle_alpha   90.00
_cell.angle_beta   90.00
_cell.angle_gamma   90.00
#
_symmetry.space_group_name_H-M   'P 1'
#
loop_
_entity.id
_entity.type
_entity.pdbx_description
1 polymer ?
#
loop_
_entity_poly.entity_id
_entity_poly.type
_entity_poly.pdbx_seq_one_letter_code
_entity_poly.pdbx_strand_id
1 'polypeptide(L)'
;MRSREGETWHALTDTDGCPLLMDQIATDGSTFYGVCASGVYQVDNRTNTWKQIAPEIPYTVTSLAVDRNTLYVGTKHNGIFRFQRNN
;
A
#
# COMPACT_ATOMS: atom_id res chain seq x y z
N MET A 1 4.94 20.23 -4.30
CA MET A 1 4.26 20.91 -5.43
C MET A 1 3.02 21.61 -4.87
N ARG A 2 2.71 22.85 -5.29
CA ARG A 2 1.52 23.58 -4.84
C ARG A 2 0.34 23.28 -5.77
N SER A 3 -0.81 22.90 -5.22
CA SER A 3 -2.09 22.82 -5.93
C SER A 3 -2.72 24.23 -6.03
N ARG A 4 -3.79 24.35 -6.82
CA ARG A 4 -4.40 25.62 -7.24
C ARG A 4 -4.96 26.48 -6.09
N GLU A 5 -5.06 25.96 -4.86
CA GLU A 5 -5.65 26.68 -3.71
C GLU A 5 -4.80 26.66 -2.44
N GLY A 6 -3.47 26.55 -2.57
CA GLY A 6 -2.56 26.57 -1.41
C GLY A 6 -2.42 25.22 -0.70
N GLU A 7 -3.12 24.20 -1.17
CA GLU A 7 -2.87 22.82 -0.78
C GLU A 7 -1.50 22.36 -1.28
N THR A 8 -0.80 21.61 -0.44
CA THR A 8 0.53 21.11 -0.74
C THR A 8 0.53 19.60 -0.83
N TRP A 9 1.15 19.09 -1.89
CA TRP A 9 1.47 17.67 -2.01
C TRP A 9 2.58 17.33 -1.02
N HIS A 10 2.31 16.38 -0.14
CA HIS A 10 3.30 15.78 0.77
C HIS A 10 3.49 14.32 0.38
N ALA A 11 4.75 13.90 0.26
CA ALA A 11 5.06 12.50 0.05
C ALA A 11 4.81 11.73 1.35
N LEU A 12 4.17 10.57 1.24
CA LEU A 12 4.13 9.61 2.33
C LEU A 12 5.45 8.84 2.36
N THR A 13 6.03 8.72 3.55
CA THR A 13 7.28 7.99 3.79
C THR A 13 7.00 6.76 4.63
N ASP A 14 7.96 5.86 4.73
CA ASP A 14 7.97 4.86 5.79
C ASP A 14 8.28 5.48 7.17
N THR A 15 8.43 4.64 8.19
CA THR A 15 8.76 5.05 9.56
C THR A 15 10.14 5.68 9.70
N ASP A 16 11.04 5.46 8.74
CA ASP A 16 12.41 5.99 8.74
C ASP A 16 12.52 7.29 7.92
N GLY A 17 11.41 7.78 7.36
CA GLY A 17 11.36 8.99 6.55
C GLY A 17 11.75 8.77 5.08
N CYS A 18 11.86 7.51 4.64
CA CYS A 18 12.18 7.17 3.26
C CYS A 18 10.90 7.07 2.42
N PRO A 19 10.84 7.72 1.25
CA PRO A 19 9.72 7.54 0.32
C PRO A 19 9.77 6.12 -0.28
N LEU A 20 8.63 5.43 -0.28
CA LEU A 20 8.49 4.11 -0.89
C LEU A 20 7.87 4.23 -2.28
N LEU A 21 8.43 3.50 -3.25
CA LEU A 21 7.89 3.40 -4.60
C LEU A 21 6.82 2.32 -4.65
N MET A 22 5.54 2.71 -4.57
CA MET A 22 4.43 1.78 -4.65
C MET A 22 4.11 1.42 -6.10
N ASP A 23 4.10 0.12 -6.40
CA ASP A 23 3.74 -0.40 -7.72
C ASP A 23 2.23 -0.37 -7.94
N GLN A 24 1.46 -0.72 -6.90
CA GLN A 24 -0.01 -0.68 -6.90
C GLN A 24 -0.52 -0.14 -5.56
N ILE A 25 -1.69 0.49 -5.59
CA ILE A 25 -2.38 0.99 -4.39
C ILE A 25 -3.86 0.61 -4.41
N ALA A 26 -4.46 0.47 -3.23
CA ALA A 26 -5.88 0.22 -3.03
C ALA A 26 -6.37 0.90 -1.74
N THR A 27 -7.68 1.08 -1.57
CA THR A 27 -8.27 1.66 -0.36
C THR A 27 -9.53 0.92 0.08
N ASP A 28 -9.70 0.79 1.39
CA ASP A 28 -10.93 0.34 2.04
C ASP A 28 -11.37 1.41 3.05
N GLY A 29 -12.38 2.20 2.66
CA GLY A 29 -12.79 3.40 3.39
C GLY A 29 -11.65 4.42 3.51
N SER A 30 -11.23 4.70 4.74
CA SER A 30 -10.12 5.62 5.06
C SER A 30 -8.76 4.92 5.18
N THR A 31 -8.65 3.66 4.79
CA THR A 31 -7.44 2.87 4.92
C THR A 31 -6.78 2.68 3.58
N PHE A 32 -5.56 3.21 3.43
CA PHE A 32 -4.77 3.05 2.21
C PHE A 32 -3.80 1.88 2.34
N TYR A 33 -3.69 1.12 1.25
CA TYR A 33 -2.77 0.02 1.09
C TYR A 33 -1.92 0.23 -0.15
N GLY A 34 -0.70 -0.27 -0.09
CA GLY A 34 0.24 -0.25 -1.20
C GLY A 34 1.05 -1.54 -1.22
N VAL A 35 1.53 -1.89 -2.40
CA VAL A 35 2.45 -3.01 -2.58
C VAL A 35 3.62 -2.56 -3.45
N CYS A 36 4.80 -3.00 -3.05
CA CYS A 36 6.04 -2.80 -3.78
C CYS A 36 6.94 -4.02 -3.62
N ALA A 37 8.13 -3.98 -4.23
CA ALA A 37 9.10 -5.06 -4.17
C ALA A 37 9.42 -5.56 -2.74
N SER A 38 9.44 -4.67 -1.74
CA SER A 38 9.76 -5.04 -0.35
C SER A 38 8.57 -5.61 0.43
N GLY A 39 7.35 -5.49 -0.07
CA GLY A 39 6.17 -6.09 0.57
C GLY A 39 4.89 -5.26 0.48
N VAL A 40 3.97 -5.55 1.39
CA VAL A 40 2.67 -4.89 1.48
C VAL A 40 2.68 -3.90 2.64
N TYR A 41 2.20 -2.69 2.38
CA TYR A 41 2.19 -1.59 3.31
C TYR A 41 0.77 -1.05 3.50
N GLN A 42 0.53 -0.50 4.68
CA GLN A 42 -0.68 0.24 5.03
C GLN A 42 -0.28 1.61 5.55
N VAL A 43 -1.04 2.65 5.23
CA VAL A 43 -0.86 3.95 5.88
C VAL A 43 -1.32 3.87 7.34
N ASP A 44 -0.44 4.24 8.26
CA ASP A 44 -0.79 4.53 9.64
C ASP A 44 -1.34 5.97 9.71
N ASN A 45 -2.65 6.09 9.93
CA ASN A 45 -3.35 7.37 9.95
C ASN A 45 -2.96 8.27 11.15
N ARG A 46 -2.25 7.75 12.16
CA ARG A 46 -1.75 8.56 13.29
C ARG A 46 -0.44 9.24 12.95
N THR A 47 0.44 8.55 12.24
CA THR A 47 1.77 9.06 11.90
C THR A 47 1.86 9.58 10.47
N ASN A 48 0.86 9.33 9.62
CA ASN A 48 0.87 9.60 8.18
C ASN A 48 2.08 8.96 7.48
N THR A 49 2.40 7.72 7.86
CA THR A 49 3.51 6.95 7.27
C THR A 49 3.05 5.57 6.78
N TRP A 50 3.76 5.02 5.81
CA TRP A 50 3.63 3.63 5.39
C TRP A 50 4.23 2.71 6.45
N LYS A 51 3.42 1.76 6.91
CA LYS A 51 3.83 0.69 7.81
C LYS A 51 3.72 -0.64 7.07
N GLN A 52 4.82 -1.40 7.05
CA GLN A 52 4.82 -2.73 6.46
C GLN A 52 3.91 -3.67 7.26
N ILE A 53 3.03 -4.39 6.58
CA ILE A 53 2.06 -5.33 7.18
C ILE A 53 2.25 -6.77 6.69
N ALA A 54 2.96 -6.97 5.58
CA ALA A 54 3.37 -8.27 5.10
C ALA A 54 4.73 -8.16 4.39
N PRO A 55 5.56 -9.22 4.42
CA PRO A 55 6.83 -9.25 3.70
C PRO A 55 6.63 -9.22 2.18
N GLU A 56 7.73 -9.28 1.44
CA GLU A 56 7.73 -9.37 -0.01
C GLU A 56 6.83 -10.49 -0.54
N ILE A 57 6.24 -10.23 -1.70
CA ILE A 57 5.53 -11.22 -2.49
C ILE A 57 6.53 -11.69 -3.55
N PRO A 58 6.89 -12.98 -3.63
CA PRO A 58 7.98 -13.46 -4.50
C PRO A 58 7.57 -13.51 -5.99
N TYR A 59 6.65 -12.66 -6.42
CA TYR A 59 6.09 -12.60 -7.77
C TYR A 59 5.84 -11.16 -8.18
N THR A 60 5.93 -10.88 -9.47
CA THR A 60 5.55 -9.58 -10.02
C THR A 60 4.06 -9.32 -9.77
N VAL A 61 3.76 -8.30 -8.99
CA VAL A 61 2.39 -7.86 -8.73
C VAL A 61 1.87 -7.09 -9.93
N THR A 62 0.66 -7.42 -10.37
CA THR A 62 0.00 -6.79 -11.53
C THR A 62 -1.26 -6.03 -11.15
N SER A 63 -1.83 -6.30 -9.97
CA SER A 63 -3.03 -5.62 -9.46
C SER A 63 -3.16 -5.81 -7.95
N LEU A 64 -3.81 -4.82 -7.32
CA LEU A 64 -4.18 -4.85 -5.91
C LEU A 64 -5.66 -4.47 -5.76
N ALA A 65 -6.41 -5.27 -5.01
CA ALA A 65 -7.78 -4.96 -4.61
C ALA A 65 -7.96 -5.23 -3.12
N VAL A 66 -8.96 -4.61 -2.51
CA VAL A 66 -9.29 -4.80 -1.09
C VAL A 66 -10.79 -4.91 -0.90
N ASP A 67 -11.22 -5.83 -0.04
CA ASP A 67 -12.59 -5.96 0.48
C ASP A 67 -12.52 -6.30 1.97
N ARG A 68 -13.12 -5.48 2.84
CA ARG A 68 -13.24 -5.73 4.28
C ARG A 68 -11.93 -6.21 4.93
N ASN A 69 -10.89 -5.37 4.85
CA ASN A 69 -9.54 -5.67 5.37
C ASN A 69 -8.82 -6.89 4.74
N THR A 70 -9.35 -7.41 3.63
CA THR A 70 -8.77 -8.52 2.90
C THR A 70 -8.18 -8.00 1.60
N LEU A 71 -6.87 -8.13 1.45
CA LEU A 71 -6.13 -7.72 0.26
C LEU A 71 -6.05 -8.88 -0.72
N TYR A 72 -6.36 -8.61 -1.99
CA TYR A 72 -6.22 -9.53 -3.11
C TYR A 72 -5.13 -9.02 -4.03
N VAL A 73 -4.12 -9.85 -4.26
CA VAL A 73 -2.93 -9.49 -5.04
C VAL A 73 -2.91 -10.36 -6.29
N GLY A 74 -3.16 -9.74 -7.44
CA GLY A 74 -2.95 -10.39 -8.73
C GLY A 74 -1.47 -10.45 -9.04
N THR A 75 -0.98 -11.62 -9.43
CA THR A 75 0.42 -11.86 -9.75
C THR A 75 0.59 -12.30 -11.19
N LYS A 76 1.71 -11.92 -11.80
CA LYS A 76 2.07 -12.41 -13.13
C LYS A 76 2.34 -13.92 -13.04
N HIS A 77 1.58 -14.71 -13.79
CA HIS A 77 1.71 -16.19 -13.90
C HIS A 77 1.38 -17.05 -12.67
N ASN A 78 1.07 -16.47 -11.50
CA ASN A 78 0.89 -17.25 -10.25
C ASN A 78 -0.51 -17.11 -9.63
N GLY A 79 -1.46 -16.51 -10.37
CA GLY A 79 -2.84 -16.36 -9.91
C GLY A 79 -3.02 -15.21 -8.91
N ILE A 80 -4.02 -15.34 -8.03
CA ILE A 80 -4.39 -14.33 -7.04
C ILE A 80 -4.07 -14.85 -5.64
N PHE A 81 -3.27 -14.09 -4.89
CA PHE A 81 -3.00 -14.32 -3.47
C PHE A 81 -3.93 -13.46 -2.62
N ARG A 82 -4.22 -13.91 -1.41
CA ARG A 82 -5.04 -13.17 -0.46
C ARG A 82 -4.32 -13.00 0.87
N PHE A 83 -4.29 -11.78 1.38
CA PHE A 83 -3.81 -11.46 2.71
C PHE A 83 -4.98 -10.94 3.56
N GLN A 84 -5.39 -11.73 4.54
CA GLN A 84 -6.46 -11.38 5.46
C GLN A 84 -5.85 -10.85 6.75
N ARG A 85 -6.28 -9.66 7.18
CA ARG A 85 -5.92 -9.16 8.50
C ARG A 85 -6.95 -9.63 9.51
N ASN A 86 -6.47 -10.23 10.58
CA ASN A 86 -7.27 -10.44 11.77
C ASN A 86 -7.19 -9.14 12.59
N ASN A 87 -8.35 -8.59 12.95
CA ASN A 87 -8.44 -7.45 13.86
C ASN A 87 -7.98 -7.84 15.27
#